data_AF-A0A4R0XPJ2-F1
#
_entry.id   AF-A0A4R0XPJ2-F1
#
_cell.length_a   1.000
_cell.length_b   1.000
_cell.length_c   1.000
_cell.angle_alpha   90.00
_cell.angle_beta   90.00
_cell.angle_gamma   90.00
#
_symmetry.space_group_name_H-M   'P 1'
#
loop_
_entity.id
_entity.type
_entity.pdbx_description
1 polymer ?
#
loop_
_entity_poly.entity_id
_entity_poly.type
_entity_poly.pdbx_seq_one_letter_code
_entity_poly.pdbx_strand_id
1 'polypeptide(L)' 'MLFALAGIILCGLKIAGVTIVATWPWWLVTLPFWIGIAMFFAMLLIGGGLFALAAAFIAWVDRK' A
#
# COMPACT_ATOMS: atom_id res chain seq x y z
N MET A 1 -1.50 -3.92 -6.79
CA MET A 1 -2.45 -3.91 -7.93
C MET A 1 -3.87 -4.25 -7.51
N LEU A 2 -4.10 -5.36 -6.79
CA LEU A 2 -5.43 -5.78 -6.30
C LEU A 2 -6.18 -4.69 -5.49
N PHE A 3 -5.50 -4.05 -4.53
CA PHE A 3 -6.10 -3.02 -3.67
C PHE A 3 -6.54 -1.76 -4.43
N ALA A 4 -5.77 -1.33 -5.43
CA ALA A 4 -6.13 -0.19 -6.26
C ALA A 4 -7.37 -0.49 -7.12
N LEU A 5 -7.45 -1.71 -7.65
CA LEU A 5 -8.57 -2.18 -8.46
C LEU A 5 -9.86 -2.29 -7.62
N ALA A 6 -9.74 -2.83 -6.39
CA ALA A 6 -10.84 -2.84 -5.42
C ALA A 6 -11.32 -1.42 -5.07
N GLY A 7 -10.40 -0.48 -4.84
CA GLY A 7 -10.74 0.92 -4.58
C GLY A 7 -11.48 1.58 -5.75
N ILE A 8 -11.04 1.35 -6.99
CA ILE A 8 -11.70 1.87 -8.20
C ILE A 8 -13.10 1.29 -8.34
N ILE A 9 -13.28 -0.02 -8.10
CA ILE A 9 -14.59 -0.68 -8.14
C ILE A 9 -15.52 -0.07 -7.10
N LEU A 10 -15.07 0.08 -5.85
CA LEU A 10 -15.91 0.67 -4.79
C LEU A 10 -16.26 2.14 -5.07
N CYS A 11 -15.32 2.94 -5.57
CA CYS A 11 -15.61 4.31 -6.02
C CYS A 11 -16.62 4.34 -7.17
N GLY A 12 -16.49 3.44 -8.14
CA GLY A 12 -17.45 3.32 -9.25
C GLY A 12 -18.85 2.96 -8.76
N LEU A 13 -18.98 1.96 -7.88
CA LEU A 13 -20.25 1.55 -7.28
C LEU A 13 -20.88 2.65 -6.43
N LYS A 14 -20.05 3.42 -5.72
CA LYS A 14 -20.44 4.58 -4.91
C LYS A 14 -21.04 5.69 -5.76
N ILE A 15 -20.38 6.05 -6.85
CA ILE A 15 -20.82 7.09 -7.80
C ILE A 15 -22.04 6.62 -8.59
N ALA A 16 -22.11 5.33 -8.94
CA ALA A 16 -23.24 4.71 -9.61
C ALA A 16 -24.49 4.55 -8.73
N GLY A 17 -24.41 4.89 -7.43
CA GLY A 17 -25.56 4.88 -6.53
C GLY A 17 -26.03 3.48 -6.11
N VAL A 18 -25.16 2.46 -6.15
CA VAL A 18 -25.51 1.10 -5.69
C VAL A 18 -25.81 1.15 -4.19
N THR A 19 -27.07 0.93 -3.82
CA THR A 19 -27.66 1.28 -2.50
C THR A 19 -26.81 0.87 -1.30
N ILE A 20 -26.21 -0.32 -1.31
CA ILE A 20 -25.38 -0.77 -0.19
C ILE A 20 -24.08 0.04 -0.06
N VAL A 21 -23.38 0.34 -1.16
CA VAL A 21 -22.13 1.12 -1.16
C VAL A 21 -22.41 2.62 -1.07
N ALA A 22 -23.54 3.07 -1.63
CA ALA A 22 -24.00 4.46 -1.63
C ALA A 22 -24.21 5.01 -0.21
N THR A 23 -24.60 4.16 0.75
CA THR A 23 -24.79 4.55 2.15
C THR A 23 -23.48 4.58 2.96
N TRP A 24 -22.41 3.94 2.48
CA TRP A 24 -21.16 3.85 3.23
C TRP A 24 -20.44 5.20 3.33
N PRO A 25 -19.71 5.48 4.41
CA PRO A 25 -18.92 6.70 4.48
C PRO A 25 -17.72 6.65 3.50
N TRP A 26 -17.32 7.81 2.96
CA TRP A 26 -16.25 7.91 1.96
C TRP A 26 -14.88 7.38 2.42
N TRP A 27 -14.61 7.42 3.73
CA TRP A 27 -13.39 6.84 4.28
C TRP A 27 -13.32 5.33 4.04
N LEU A 28 -14.46 4.63 4.12
CA LEU A 28 -14.53 3.18 3.93
C LEU A 28 -14.43 2.78 2.45
N VAL A 29 -14.97 3.61 1.56
CA VAL A 29 -14.84 3.45 0.10
C VAL A 29 -13.39 3.65 -0.36
N THR A 30 -12.65 4.57 0.29
CA THR A 30 -11.26 4.90 -0.07
C THR A 30 -10.20 4.09 0.68
N LEU A 31 -10.59 3.30 1.70
CA LEU A 31 -9.69 2.42 2.48
C LEU A 31 -8.73 1.57 1.63
N PRO A 32 -9.17 0.92 0.53
CA PRO A 32 -8.26 0.10 -0.27
C PRO A 32 -7.07 0.88 -0.82
N PHE A 33 -7.25 2.17 -1.15
CA PHE A 33 -6.14 3.02 -1.58
C PHE A 33 -5.15 3.29 -0.44
N TRP A 34 -5.66 3.61 0.75
CA TRP A 34 -4.81 3.81 1.94
C TRP A 34 -4.02 2.57 2.32
N ILE A 35 -4.64 1.39 2.25
CA ILE A 35 -3.97 0.10 2.48
C ILE A 35 -2.86 -0.11 1.44
N GLY A 36 -3.15 0.13 0.16
CA GLY A 36 -2.15 0.03 -0.91
C GLY A 36 -0.96 0.97 -0.70
N ILE A 37 -1.21 2.20 -0.29
CA ILE A 37 -0.18 3.20 0.02
C ILE A 37 0.67 2.75 1.22
N ALA A 38 0.03 2.33 2.32
CA ALA A 38 0.73 1.85 3.50
C ALA A 38 1.61 0.62 3.19
N MET A 39 1.12 -0.32 2.40
CA MET A 39 1.91 -1.48 1.95
C MET A 39 3.11 -1.07 1.10
N PHE A 40 2.94 -0.09 0.21
CA PHE A 40 4.04 0.42 -0.61
C PHE A 40 5.15 1.02 0.27
N PHE A 41 4.80 1.87 1.24
CA PHE A 41 5.76 2.44 2.18
C PHE A 41 6.41 1.39 3.08
N ALA A 42 5.65 0.41 3.58
CA ALA A 42 6.20 -0.70 4.36
C ALA A 42 7.23 -1.50 3.54
N MET A 43 6.94 -1.76 2.26
CA MET A 43 7.85 -2.47 1.38
C MET A 43 9.12 -1.66 1.07
N LEU A 44 9.01 -0.35 0.91
CA LEU A 44 10.17 0.54 0.77
C LEU A 44 11.05 0.55 2.03
N LEU A 45 10.45 0.58 3.22
CA LEU A 45 11.20 0.53 4.48
C LEU A 45 11.93 -0.80 4.66
N ILE A 46 11.25 -1.92 4.38
CA ILE A 46 11.84 -3.26 4.48
C ILE A 46 12.95 -3.42 3.43
N GLY A 47 12.66 -3.10 2.17
CA GLY A 47 13.62 -3.20 1.08
C GLY A 47 14.83 -2.29 1.27
N GLY A 48 14.60 -1.01 1.58
CA GLY A 48 15.66 -0.04 1.85
C GLY A 48 16.49 -0.39 3.09
N GLY A 49 15.84 -0.88 4.15
CA GLY A 49 16.52 -1.39 5.35
C GLY A 49 17.40 -2.60 5.06
N LEU A 50 16.93 -3.55 4.25
CA LEU A 50 17.70 -4.70 3.80
C LEU A 50 18.93 -4.29 2.98
N PHE A 51 18.78 -3.32 2.07
CA PHE A 51 19.90 -2.78 1.30
C PHE A 51 20.96 -2.12 2.18
N ALA A 52 20.54 -1.30 3.15
CA ALA A 52 21.46 -0.67 4.09
C ALA A 52 22.21 -1.72 4.94
N LEU A 53 21.51 -2.77 5.39
CA LEU A 53 22.10 -3.84 6.18
C LEU A 53 23.09 -4.69 5.36
N ALA A 54 22.76 -4.98 4.09
CA ALA A 54 23.65 -5.65 3.17
C ALA A 54 24.91 -4.82 2.88
N ALA A 55 24.77 -3.52 2.66
CA ALA A 55 25.91 -2.62 2.46
C ALA A 55 26.82 -2.55 3.70
N ALA A 56 26.23 -2.48 4.90
CA ALA A 56 26.98 -2.51 6.15
C ALA A 56 27.72 -3.84 6.36
N PHE A 57 27.10 -4.96 6.00
CA PHE A 57 27.73 -6.28 6.06
C PHE A 57 28.92 -6.40 5.10
N ILE A 58 28.75 -5.98 3.84
CA ILE A 58 29.84 -5.98 2.85
C ILE A 58 31.00 -5.11 3.34
N ALA A 59 30.71 -3.90 3.82
CA ALA A 59 31.73 -3.00 4.37
C ALA A 59 32.44 -3.55 5.62
N TRP A 60 31.79 -4.43 6.40
CA TRP A 60 32.42 -5.11 7.52
C TRP A 60 33.31 -6.27 7.07
N VAL A 61 32.89 -7.03 6.06
CA VAL A 61 33.69 -8.11 5.45
C VAL A 61 34.95 -7.52 4.81
N ASP A 62 34.84 -6.43 4.05
CA ASP A 62 36.01 -5.79 3.39
C ASP A 62 37.06 -5.25 4.37
N ARG A 63 36.71 -5.05 5.64
CA ARG A 63 37.64 -4.58 6.69
C ARG A 63 38.32 -5.71 7.46
N LYS A 64 37.99 -6.97 7.19
CA LYS A 64 38.56 -8.16 7.82
C LYS A 64 39.54 -8.87 6.92
#